data_AF-E6QUA7-F1
#
_entry.id   AF-E6QUA7-F1
#
_cell.length_a   1.000
_cell.length_b   1.000
_cell.length_c   1.000
_cell.angle_alpha   90.00
_cell.angle_beta   90.00
_cell.angle_gamma   90.00
#
_symmetry.space_group_name_H-M   'P 1'
#
loop_
_entity.id
_entity.type
_entity.pdbx_description
1 polymer ?
#
loop_
_entity_poly.entity_id
_entity_poly.type
_entity_poly.pdbx_seq_one_letter_code
_entity_poly.pdbx_strand_id
1 'polypeptide(L)'
;MSSPHIDKPRNIPANAGDIFVTQTKSCGSFLIRAVTISKWSHVGIAIDKDFVLEAVKDRDGSADITTQVRVVPIAVFAANSTAMRQYKRPENLPSSQIEKLNSFAALNQDTGYTAIHAAFTALIPIMRFFFIIVAIASMFYIWPKAGLAEALTLSFIFSAFIINVIIFVLYRLLTWSFRSNWGVKATENFFRKCRVGNWLVEIKYEMFCSRLVLLADRMIGGPLAKYLPNEDEIQPKHFAEACQKLGWETVDV
;
A
#
# COMPACT_ATOMS: atom_id res chain seq x y z
N MET A 1 19.99 -26.63 -19.29
CA MET A 1 19.36 -25.30 -19.42
C MET A 1 18.03 -25.48 -20.13
N SER A 2 16.93 -25.64 -19.38
CA SER A 2 15.58 -25.76 -19.93
C SER A 2 15.03 -24.35 -20.18
N SER A 3 14.75 -24.04 -21.44
CA SER A 3 14.06 -22.81 -21.83
C SER A 3 12.74 -22.70 -21.06
N PRO A 4 12.40 -21.57 -20.44
CA PRO A 4 11.11 -21.41 -19.80
C PRO A 4 10.02 -21.54 -20.86
N HIS A 5 9.10 -22.49 -20.64
CA HIS A 5 7.87 -22.61 -21.40
C HIS A 5 7.08 -21.31 -21.24
N ILE A 6 7.11 -20.45 -22.25
CA ILE A 6 6.18 -19.33 -22.37
C ILE A 6 4.89 -19.95 -22.89
N ASP A 7 3.98 -20.28 -21.97
CA ASP A 7 2.60 -20.58 -22.34
C ASP A 7 2.06 -19.41 -23.18
N LYS A 8 1.36 -19.74 -24.27
CA LYS A 8 0.76 -18.75 -25.17
C LYS A 8 0.10 -17.63 -24.36
N PRO A 9 0.33 -16.35 -24.69
CA PRO A 9 -0.26 -15.24 -23.94
C PRO A 9 -1.78 -15.39 -23.97
N ARG A 10 -2.38 -15.63 -22.80
CA ARG A 10 -3.83 -15.51 -22.63
C ARG A 10 -4.17 -14.07 -22.98
N ASN A 11 -5.06 -13.90 -23.96
CA ASN A 11 -5.57 -12.58 -24.28
C ASN A 11 -6.49 -12.15 -23.13
N ILE A 12 -6.01 -11.25 -22.28
CA ILE A 12 -6.75 -10.74 -21.12
C ILE A 12 -7.44 -9.46 -21.58
N PRO A 13 -8.76 -9.48 -21.85
CA PRO A 13 -9.45 -8.32 -22.40
C PRO A 13 -9.47 -7.21 -21.35
N ALA A 14 -8.84 -6.08 -21.66
CA ALA A 14 -8.75 -4.92 -20.78
C ALA A 14 -9.18 -3.65 -21.50
N ASN A 15 -9.66 -2.68 -20.73
CA ASN A 15 -9.88 -1.32 -21.19
C ASN A 15 -9.02 -0.36 -20.38
N ALA A 16 -8.66 0.78 -20.98
CA ALA A 16 -7.96 1.85 -20.29
C ALA A 16 -8.71 2.22 -18.99
N GLY A 17 -7.99 2.28 -17.87
CA GLY A 17 -8.53 2.59 -16.55
C GLY A 17 -9.01 1.39 -15.73
N ASP A 18 -8.97 0.17 -16.28
CA ASP A 18 -9.15 -1.06 -15.50
C ASP A 18 -8.03 -1.21 -14.46
N ILE A 19 -8.38 -1.75 -13.29
CA ILE A 19 -7.42 -1.99 -12.21
C ILE A 19 -7.10 -3.47 -12.12
N PHE A 20 -5.81 -3.79 -12.08
CA PHE A 20 -5.34 -5.14 -11.82
C PHE A 20 -4.70 -5.21 -10.44
N VAL A 21 -5.11 -6.19 -9.64
CA VAL A 21 -4.41 -6.55 -8.40
C VAL A 21 -3.79 -7.93 -8.57
N THR A 22 -2.57 -8.10 -8.06
CA THR A 22 -1.85 -9.37 -8.21
C THR A 22 -1.22 -9.83 -6.90
N GLN A 23 -1.04 -11.14 -6.84
CA GLN A 23 -0.18 -11.83 -5.89
C GLN A 23 1.14 -12.16 -6.61
N THR A 24 2.18 -11.37 -6.39
CA THR A 24 3.46 -11.50 -7.10
C THR A 24 4.29 -12.65 -6.53
N LYS A 25 5.11 -13.30 -7.36
CA LYS A 25 6.02 -14.41 -6.98
C LYS A 25 7.26 -13.98 -6.17
N SER A 26 7.50 -12.68 -5.97
CA SER A 26 8.74 -12.18 -5.34
C SER A 26 8.80 -12.40 -3.83
N CYS A 27 10.01 -12.52 -3.26
CA CYS A 27 10.21 -12.62 -1.81
C CYS A 27 9.64 -11.39 -1.07
N GLY A 28 9.78 -10.20 -1.65
CA GLY A 28 9.15 -8.97 -1.13
C GLY A 28 7.62 -9.03 -1.09
N SER A 29 6.98 -9.75 -2.02
CA SER A 29 5.53 -9.96 -2.00
C SER A 29 5.06 -10.79 -0.80
N PHE A 30 5.85 -11.75 -0.33
CA PHE A 30 5.52 -12.48 0.89
C PHE A 30 5.52 -11.55 2.11
N LEU A 31 6.56 -10.72 2.26
CA LEU A 31 6.64 -9.74 3.35
C LEU A 31 5.48 -8.75 3.30
N ILE A 32 5.18 -8.16 2.13
CA ILE A 32 4.06 -7.24 1.96
C ILE A 32 2.75 -7.92 2.36
N ARG A 33 2.48 -9.14 1.91
CA ARG A 33 1.24 -9.86 2.24
C ARG A 33 1.12 -10.18 3.73
N ALA A 34 2.20 -10.63 4.36
CA ALA A 34 2.23 -10.92 5.78
C ALA A 34 1.98 -9.65 6.62
N VAL A 35 2.68 -8.57 6.28
CA VAL A 35 2.65 -7.31 7.02
C VAL A 35 1.33 -6.54 6.79
N THR A 36 0.76 -6.61 5.59
CA THR A 36 -0.50 -5.94 5.27
C THR A 36 -1.74 -6.80 5.53
N ILE A 37 -1.55 -8.06 5.94
CA ILE A 37 -2.60 -9.07 6.11
C ILE A 37 -3.49 -9.08 4.85
N SER A 38 -2.86 -9.26 3.69
CA SER A 38 -3.49 -9.13 2.38
C SER A 38 -3.11 -10.31 1.50
N LYS A 39 -4.03 -10.77 0.65
CA LYS A 39 -3.68 -11.70 -0.44
C LYS A 39 -2.99 -11.00 -1.62
N TRP A 40 -3.23 -9.69 -1.76
CA TRP A 40 -2.70 -8.87 -2.84
C TRP A 40 -1.42 -8.15 -2.42
N SER A 41 -0.40 -8.21 -3.27
CA SER A 41 0.92 -7.61 -3.03
C SER A 41 1.28 -6.50 -4.01
N HIS A 42 0.57 -6.40 -5.13
CA HIS A 42 0.87 -5.45 -6.19
C HIS A 42 -0.40 -5.00 -6.91
N VAL A 43 -0.36 -3.84 -7.54
CA VAL A 43 -1.48 -3.24 -8.27
C VAL A 43 -0.96 -2.47 -9.47
N GLY A 44 -1.71 -2.50 -10.57
CA GLY A 44 -1.46 -1.76 -11.79
C GLY A 44 -2.75 -1.22 -12.40
N ILE A 45 -2.62 -0.26 -13.30
CA ILE A 45 -3.73 0.33 -14.06
C ILE A 45 -3.50 0.09 -15.55
N ALA A 46 -4.52 -0.41 -16.24
CA ALA A 46 -4.49 -0.55 -17.70
C ALA A 46 -4.42 0.83 -18.34
N ILE A 47 -3.46 1.05 -19.24
CA ILE A 47 -3.40 2.29 -20.02
C ILE A 47 -4.15 2.14 -21.35
N ASP A 48 -4.26 0.91 -21.84
CA ASP A 48 -5.05 0.50 -22.99
C ASP A 48 -5.38 -1.01 -22.88
N LYS A 49 -5.76 -1.63 -24.02
CA LYS A 49 -6.14 -3.03 -24.10
C LYS A 49 -4.99 -4.04 -23.96
N ASP A 50 -3.76 -3.60 -24.16
CA ASP A 50 -2.58 -4.46 -24.26
C ASP A 50 -1.56 -4.18 -23.13
N PHE A 51 -1.60 -2.99 -22.54
CA PHE A 51 -0.56 -2.49 -21.63
C PHE A 51 -1.08 -2.04 -20.26
N VAL A 52 -0.24 -2.26 -19.24
CA VAL A 52 -0.45 -1.86 -17.85
C VAL A 52 0.70 -0.98 -17.38
N LEU A 53 0.35 0.11 -16.70
CA LEU A 53 1.26 0.93 -15.93
C LEU A 53 1.43 0.31 -14.54
N GLU A 54 2.68 0.02 -14.19
CA GLU A 54 3.07 -0.53 -12.89
C GLU A 54 4.31 0.17 -12.30
N ALA A 55 4.50 -0.01 -10.99
CA ALA A 55 5.76 0.35 -10.32
C ALA A 55 6.35 -0.86 -9.60
N VAL A 56 7.57 -1.26 -9.95
CA VAL A 56 8.27 -2.39 -9.35
C VAL A 56 9.70 -2.02 -8.98
N LYS A 57 10.26 -2.71 -7.97
CA LYS A 57 11.68 -2.56 -7.65
C LYS A 57 12.51 -3.15 -8.78
N ASP A 58 13.56 -2.43 -9.17
CA ASP A 58 14.59 -2.94 -10.08
C ASP A 58 15.12 -4.30 -9.56
N ARG A 59 15.19 -5.30 -10.45
CA ARG A 59 15.74 -6.61 -10.12
C ARG A 59 17.21 -6.57 -10.48
N ASP A 60 18.06 -6.74 -9.48
CA ASP A 60 19.53 -6.80 -9.60
C ASP A 60 20.01 -7.34 -10.96
N GLY A 61 20.49 -6.43 -11.81
CA GLY A 61 21.40 -6.72 -12.91
C GLY A 61 20.82 -7.29 -14.21
N SER A 62 19.50 -7.34 -14.43
CA SER A 62 18.99 -7.65 -15.78
C SER A 62 19.07 -6.42 -16.67
N ALA A 63 20.01 -6.42 -17.61
CA ALA A 63 20.41 -5.31 -18.48
C ALA A 63 19.33 -4.72 -19.42
N ASP A 64 18.04 -5.08 -19.28
CA ASP A 64 17.00 -4.71 -20.25
C ASP A 64 15.83 -3.89 -19.70
N ILE A 65 15.67 -3.72 -18.37
CA ILE A 65 14.58 -2.89 -17.83
C ILE A 65 15.04 -2.13 -16.58
N THR A 66 15.65 -0.97 -16.77
CA THR A 66 16.19 -0.08 -15.72
C THR A 66 15.12 0.80 -15.05
N THR A 67 13.85 0.66 -15.45
CA THR A 67 12.81 1.65 -15.17
C THR A 67 11.84 1.12 -14.11
N GLN A 68 11.79 1.83 -12.99
CA GLN A 68 11.08 1.41 -11.77
C GLN A 68 9.57 1.66 -11.86
N VAL A 69 9.16 2.76 -12.49
CA VAL A 69 7.81 2.98 -13.00
C VAL A 69 7.84 2.75 -14.50
N ARG A 70 6.96 1.88 -15.00
CA ARG A 70 7.02 1.40 -16.38
C ARG A 70 5.66 0.97 -16.93
N VAL A 71 5.59 0.94 -18.25
CA VAL A 71 4.48 0.39 -19.01
C VAL A 71 4.90 -0.96 -19.56
N VAL A 72 4.15 -2.02 -19.25
CA VAL A 72 4.45 -3.39 -19.68
C VAL A 72 3.23 -4.04 -20.32
N PRO A 73 3.42 -5.00 -21.25
CA PRO A 73 2.31 -5.80 -21.74
C PRO A 73 1.58 -6.51 -20.59
N ILE A 74 0.25 -6.61 -20.66
CA ILE A 74 -0.58 -7.29 -19.64
C ILE A 74 -0.12 -8.74 -19.44
N ALA A 75 0.30 -9.43 -20.50
CA ALA A 75 0.85 -10.78 -20.41
C ALA A 75 2.11 -10.85 -19.53
N VAL A 76 2.99 -9.84 -19.60
CA VAL A 76 4.21 -9.76 -18.77
C VAL A 76 3.86 -9.45 -17.31
N PHE A 77 2.88 -8.58 -17.10
CA PHE A 77 2.33 -8.30 -15.76
C PHE A 77 1.74 -9.57 -15.12
N ALA A 78 0.95 -10.33 -15.88
CA ALA A 78 0.32 -11.57 -15.44
C ALA A 78 1.34 -12.69 -15.15
N ALA A 79 2.36 -12.87 -16.00
CA ALA A 79 3.37 -13.93 -15.87
C ALA A 79 4.13 -13.90 -14.53
N ASN A 80 4.32 -12.70 -13.97
CA ASN A 80 4.99 -12.47 -12.70
C ASN A 80 4.11 -12.72 -11.46
N SER A 81 2.84 -13.08 -11.66
CA SER A 81 1.86 -13.32 -10.61
C SER A 81 1.57 -14.82 -10.41
N THR A 82 1.19 -15.20 -9.19
CA THR A 82 0.57 -16.51 -8.88
C THR A 82 -0.95 -16.44 -8.91
N ALA A 83 -1.53 -15.25 -8.76
CA ALA A 83 -2.95 -14.97 -8.87
C ALA A 83 -3.13 -13.53 -9.32
N MET A 84 -4.10 -13.29 -10.18
CA MET A 84 -4.42 -11.98 -10.73
C MET A 84 -5.93 -11.78 -10.73
N ARG A 85 -6.36 -10.56 -10.44
CA ARG A 85 -7.75 -10.16 -10.56
C ARG A 85 -7.83 -8.81 -11.25
N GLN A 86 -8.70 -8.76 -12.25
CA GLN A 86 -9.08 -7.56 -12.96
C GLN A 86 -10.37 -7.00 -12.35
N TYR A 87 -10.39 -5.69 -12.17
CA TYR A 87 -11.57 -4.90 -11.85
C TYR A 87 -11.85 -3.99 -13.04
N LYS A 88 -12.92 -4.29 -13.78
CA LYS A 88 -13.29 -3.54 -14.97
C LYS A 88 -14.03 -2.27 -14.60
N ARG A 89 -13.58 -1.14 -15.15
CA ARG A 89 -14.29 0.12 -15.00
C ARG A 89 -15.62 0.03 -15.77
N PRO A 90 -16.75 0.44 -15.16
CA PRO A 90 -18.08 0.26 -15.78
C PRO A 90 -18.26 1.07 -17.07
N GLU A 91 -17.58 2.22 -17.19
CA GLU A 91 -17.61 3.07 -18.37
C GLU A 91 -16.23 3.18 -18.99
N ASN A 92 -16.16 3.08 -20.32
CA ASN A 92 -14.93 3.34 -21.05
C ASN A 92 -14.51 4.80 -20.85
N LEU A 93 -13.22 5.02 -20.62
CA LEU A 93 -12.68 6.36 -20.51
C LEU A 93 -12.85 7.11 -21.85
N PRO A 94 -13.33 8.37 -21.84
CA PRO A 94 -13.27 9.24 -23.01
C PRO A 94 -11.83 9.46 -23.46
N SER A 95 -11.62 9.78 -24.73
CA SER A 95 -10.28 9.99 -25.30
C SER A 95 -9.44 11.00 -24.52
N SER A 96 -10.05 12.07 -24.00
CA SER A 96 -9.35 13.08 -23.19
C SER A 96 -8.86 12.54 -21.84
N GLN A 97 -9.52 11.53 -21.26
CA GLN A 97 -9.04 10.86 -20.05
C GLN A 97 -7.95 9.83 -20.39
N ILE A 98 -8.07 9.15 -21.52
CA ILE A 98 -7.03 8.23 -22.02
C ILE A 98 -5.73 9.00 -22.31
N GLU A 99 -5.81 10.16 -22.95
CA GLU A 99 -4.66 11.05 -23.19
C GLU A 99 -4.01 11.51 -21.88
N LYS A 100 -4.80 11.87 -20.87
CA LYS A 100 -4.30 12.22 -19.54
C LYS A 100 -3.59 11.05 -18.87
N LEU A 101 -4.14 9.84 -18.98
CA LEU A 101 -3.54 8.63 -18.41
C LEU A 101 -2.21 8.29 -19.08
N ASN A 102 -2.16 8.37 -20.42
CA ASN A 102 -0.93 8.16 -21.19
C ASN A 102 0.11 9.24 -20.91
N SER A 103 -0.30 10.51 -20.80
CA SER A 103 0.59 11.60 -20.41
C SER A 103 1.15 11.41 -19.01
N PHE A 104 0.30 10.97 -18.07
CA PHE A 104 0.74 10.63 -16.71
C PHE A 104 1.75 9.48 -16.72
N ALA A 105 1.49 8.42 -17.48
CA ALA A 105 2.41 7.30 -17.63
C ALA A 105 3.78 7.75 -18.17
N ALA A 106 3.80 8.55 -19.24
CA ALA A 106 5.02 9.07 -19.85
C ALA A 106 5.80 10.00 -18.90
N LEU A 107 5.12 10.87 -18.16
CA LEU A 107 5.77 11.81 -17.22
C LEU A 107 6.37 11.12 -16.00
N ASN A 108 5.80 9.98 -15.58
CA ASN A 108 6.24 9.25 -14.40
C ASN A 108 7.11 8.03 -14.74
N GLN A 109 7.32 7.72 -16.02
CA GLN A 109 8.34 6.75 -16.43
C GLN A 109 9.67 7.13 -15.77
N ASP A 110 10.38 6.12 -15.27
CA ASP A 110 11.71 6.25 -14.65
C ASP A 110 11.73 6.94 -13.28
N THR A 111 10.56 7.28 -12.71
CA THR A 111 10.49 7.74 -11.32
C THR A 111 10.93 6.63 -10.37
N GLY A 112 11.70 7.00 -9.35
CA GLY A 112 12.19 6.06 -8.34
C GLY A 112 11.07 5.32 -7.58
N TYR A 113 11.32 4.06 -7.26
CA TYR A 113 10.51 3.12 -6.51
C TYR A 113 11.28 2.58 -5.30
N THR A 114 10.62 2.55 -4.16
CA THR A 114 11.12 1.84 -2.97
C THR A 114 10.11 0.87 -2.39
N ALA A 115 10.54 -0.39 -2.28
CA ALA A 115 9.84 -1.41 -1.50
C ALA A 115 9.78 -1.06 0.01
N ILE A 116 10.70 -0.21 0.47
CA ILE A 116 10.78 0.25 1.86
C ILE A 116 9.56 1.10 2.20
N HIS A 117 9.12 1.99 1.30
CA HIS A 117 7.89 2.76 1.49
C HIS A 117 6.67 1.84 1.61
N ALA A 118 6.56 0.82 0.74
CA ALA A 118 5.48 -0.15 0.81
C ALA A 118 5.41 -0.86 2.18
N ALA A 119 6.56 -1.17 2.79
CA ALA A 119 6.62 -1.73 4.14
C ALA A 119 6.22 -0.70 5.22
N PHE A 120 6.59 0.57 5.06
CA PHE A 120 6.21 1.65 5.99
C PHE A 120 4.71 1.95 6.00
N THR A 121 3.97 1.67 4.93
CA THR A 121 2.49 1.78 4.93
C THR A 121 1.83 0.93 6.03
N ALA A 122 2.52 -0.11 6.51
CA ALA A 122 2.03 -0.97 7.58
C ALA A 122 2.56 -0.61 8.98
N LEU A 123 3.42 0.40 9.09
CA LEU A 123 3.97 0.81 10.39
C LEU A 123 2.86 1.29 11.33
N ILE A 124 1.95 2.15 10.85
CA ILE A 124 0.83 2.66 11.66
C ILE A 124 -0.06 1.52 12.18
N PRO A 125 -0.56 0.58 11.36
CA PRO A 125 -1.35 -0.53 11.87
C PRO A 125 -0.55 -1.46 12.79
N ILE A 126 0.73 -1.73 12.52
CA ILE A 126 1.59 -2.51 13.44
C ILE A 126 1.70 -1.82 14.80
N MET A 127 1.99 -0.52 14.82
CA MET A 127 2.10 0.26 16.05
C MET A 127 0.77 0.27 16.82
N ARG A 128 -0.37 0.34 16.12
CA ARG A 128 -1.69 0.19 16.74
C ARG A 128 -1.82 -1.15 17.48
N PHE A 129 -1.49 -2.26 16.83
CA PHE A 129 -1.53 -3.58 17.46
C PHE A 129 -0.55 -3.68 18.64
N PHE A 130 0.67 -3.16 18.47
CA PHE A 130 1.66 -3.10 19.54
C PHE A 130 1.12 -2.37 20.77
N PHE A 131 0.54 -1.17 20.60
CA PHE A 131 -0.05 -0.43 21.72
C PHE A 131 -1.24 -1.15 22.36
N ILE A 132 -2.08 -1.83 21.58
CA ILE A 132 -3.16 -2.67 22.12
C ILE A 132 -2.59 -3.83 22.94
N ILE A 133 -1.55 -4.50 22.45
CA ILE A 133 -0.89 -5.59 23.17
C ILE A 133 -0.26 -5.09 24.47
N VAL A 134 0.44 -3.95 24.44
CA VAL A 134 1.02 -3.33 25.65
C VAL A 134 -0.07 -2.96 26.65
N ALA A 135 -1.19 -2.39 26.19
CA ALA A 135 -2.35 -2.09 27.02
C ALA A 135 -2.89 -3.35 27.72
N ILE A 136 -3.15 -4.41 26.96
CA ILE A 136 -3.65 -5.68 27.49
C ILE A 136 -2.63 -6.35 28.44
N ALA A 137 -1.36 -6.44 28.02
CA ALA A 137 -0.29 -7.04 28.83
C ALA A 137 -0.06 -6.28 30.14
N SER A 138 -0.20 -4.95 30.13
CA SER A 138 -0.11 -4.15 31.35
C SER A 138 -1.22 -4.51 32.35
N MET A 139 -2.45 -4.77 31.87
CA MET A 139 -3.53 -5.24 32.74
C MET A 139 -3.22 -6.63 33.32
N PHE A 140 -2.76 -7.57 32.49
CA PHE A 140 -2.43 -8.94 32.92
C PHE A 140 -1.20 -9.04 33.82
N TYR A 141 -0.25 -8.11 33.72
CA TYR A 141 0.93 -8.08 34.59
C TYR A 141 0.57 -7.61 36.00
N ILE A 142 -0.35 -6.66 36.11
CA ILE A 142 -0.72 -6.05 37.38
C ILE A 142 -1.77 -6.92 38.10
N TRP A 143 -2.71 -7.52 37.37
CA TRP A 143 -3.82 -8.32 37.92
C TRP A 143 -3.43 -9.43 38.91
N PRO A 144 -2.46 -10.33 38.62
CA PRO A 144 -2.08 -11.39 39.55
C PRO A 144 -1.19 -10.90 40.71
N LYS A 145 -0.66 -9.68 40.63
CA LYS A 145 0.12 -9.05 41.70
C LYS A 145 -0.74 -8.29 42.70
N ALA A 146 -1.95 -7.91 42.30
CA ALA A 146 -2.96 -7.37 43.19
C ALA A 146 -3.68 -8.53 43.88
N GLY A 147 -3.85 -8.45 45.20
CA GLY A 147 -4.76 -9.37 45.89
C GLY A 147 -6.18 -9.23 45.33
N LEU A 148 -7.00 -10.29 45.40
CA LEU A 148 -8.36 -10.29 44.83
C LEU A 148 -9.24 -9.14 45.38
N ALA A 149 -9.00 -8.72 46.63
CA ALA A 149 -9.66 -7.57 47.25
C ALA A 149 -9.10 -6.22 46.75
N GLU A 150 -7.81 -6.13 46.41
CA GLU A 150 -7.14 -4.92 45.92
C GLU A 150 -7.46 -4.65 44.45
N ALA A 151 -7.55 -5.70 43.63
CA ALA A 151 -7.90 -5.62 42.21
C ALA A 151 -9.32 -5.07 41.98
N LEU A 152 -10.21 -5.24 42.97
CA LEU A 152 -11.58 -4.71 42.96
C LEU A 152 -11.69 -3.28 43.51
N THR A 153 -10.59 -2.69 44.00
CA THR A 153 -10.63 -1.32 44.50
C THR A 153 -10.78 -0.32 43.36
N LEU A 154 -11.53 0.75 43.63
CA LEU A 154 -11.70 1.87 42.69
C LEU A 154 -10.34 2.47 42.27
N SER A 155 -9.38 2.55 43.19
CA SER A 155 -8.03 3.07 42.95
C SER A 155 -7.24 2.24 41.92
N PHE A 156 -7.34 0.92 42.03
CA PHE A 156 -6.69 0.00 41.09
C PHE A 156 -7.28 0.13 39.68
N ILE A 157 -8.60 0.08 39.57
CA ILE A 157 -9.33 0.21 38.31
C ILE A 157 -9.02 1.57 37.67
N PHE A 158 -9.01 2.64 38.46
CA PHE A 158 -8.70 4.00 37.99
C PHE A 158 -7.25 4.13 37.50
N SER A 159 -6.29 3.51 38.19
CA SER A 159 -4.88 3.50 37.77
C SER A 159 -4.68 2.74 36.46
N ALA A 160 -5.29 1.56 36.32
CA ALA A 160 -5.28 0.80 35.07
C ALA A 160 -5.93 1.59 33.93
N PHE A 161 -7.05 2.27 34.18
CA PHE A 161 -7.70 3.14 33.21
C PHE A 161 -6.78 4.29 32.76
N ILE A 162 -6.11 4.98 33.70
CA ILE A 162 -5.16 6.06 33.36
C ILE A 162 -4.05 5.57 32.44
N ILE A 163 -3.45 4.41 32.73
CA ILE A 163 -2.38 3.84 31.89
C ILE A 163 -2.90 3.61 30.46
N ASN A 164 -4.11 3.08 30.32
CA ASN A 164 -4.73 2.86 29.01
C ASN A 164 -5.04 4.17 28.28
N VAL A 165 -5.50 5.20 28.99
CA VAL A 165 -5.70 6.54 28.42
C VAL A 165 -4.38 7.12 27.93
N ILE A 166 -3.29 6.99 28.69
CA ILE A 166 -1.96 7.46 28.27
C ILE A 166 -1.51 6.74 27.00
N ILE A 167 -1.63 5.40 26.95
CA ILE A 167 -1.30 4.61 25.76
C ILE A 167 -2.11 5.07 24.55
N PHE A 168 -3.42 5.30 24.74
CA PHE A 168 -4.29 5.78 23.67
C PHE A 168 -3.89 7.18 23.19
N VAL A 169 -3.58 8.11 24.09
CA VAL A 169 -3.12 9.46 23.74
C VAL A 169 -1.80 9.38 22.96
N LEU A 170 -0.84 8.56 23.39
CA LEU A 170 0.43 8.36 22.68
C LEU A 170 0.21 7.82 21.26
N TYR A 171 -0.67 6.82 21.11
CA TYR A 171 -1.05 6.30 19.79
C TYR A 171 -1.68 7.38 18.90
N ARG A 172 -2.56 8.23 19.46
CA ARG A 172 -3.19 9.34 18.72
C ARG A 172 -2.16 10.39 18.29
N LEU A 173 -1.22 10.74 19.17
CA LEU A 173 -0.13 11.67 18.85
C LEU A 173 0.77 11.12 17.74
N LEU A 174 1.13 9.84 17.81
CA LEU A 174 1.89 9.16 16.74
C LEU A 174 1.12 9.19 15.42
N THR A 175 -0.16 8.80 15.43
CA THR A 175 -0.97 8.82 14.20
C THR A 175 -1.09 10.23 13.62
N TRP A 176 -1.20 11.24 14.49
CA TRP A 176 -1.25 12.64 14.08
C TRP A 176 0.08 13.14 13.50
N SER A 177 1.22 12.65 14.00
CA SER A 177 2.55 12.98 13.48
C SER A 177 2.80 12.43 12.07
N PHE A 178 2.09 11.36 11.67
CA PHE A 178 2.16 10.80 10.32
C PHE A 178 1.11 11.33 9.36
N ARG A 179 -0.01 11.88 9.84
CA ARG A 179 -1.16 12.26 9.00
C ARG A 179 -1.40 13.75 8.84
N SER A 180 -0.97 14.58 9.79
CA SER A 180 -1.19 16.03 9.72
C SER A 180 -0.03 16.71 9.00
N ASN A 181 -0.31 17.71 8.15
CA ASN A 181 0.75 18.46 7.45
C ASN A 181 1.80 19.03 8.41
N TRP A 182 1.35 19.55 9.57
CA TRP A 182 2.25 20.07 10.59
C TRP A 182 3.06 18.96 11.28
N GLY A 183 2.39 17.88 11.72
CA GLY A 183 3.03 16.75 12.38
C GLY A 183 4.04 16.04 11.48
N VAL A 184 3.69 15.88 10.20
CA VAL A 184 4.56 15.33 9.16
C VAL A 184 5.80 16.21 9.01
N LYS A 185 5.63 17.51 8.82
CA LYS A 185 6.75 18.45 8.67
C LYS A 185 7.65 18.48 9.91
N ALA A 186 7.07 18.47 11.11
CA ALA A 186 7.81 18.42 12.37
C ALA A 186 8.61 17.11 12.50
N THR A 187 7.99 15.98 12.17
CA THR A 187 8.61 14.65 12.19
C THR A 187 9.75 14.58 11.18
N GLU A 188 9.52 15.00 9.94
CA GLU A 188 10.55 15.06 8.91
C GLU A 188 11.72 15.94 9.31
N ASN A 189 11.47 17.14 9.84
CA ASN A 189 12.51 18.03 10.36
C ASN A 189 13.33 17.38 11.48
N PHE A 190 12.70 16.57 12.32
CA PHE A 190 13.40 15.81 13.36
C PHE A 190 14.28 14.71 12.76
N PHE A 191 13.74 13.88 11.86
CA PHE A 191 14.48 12.80 11.21
C PHE A 191 15.62 13.30 10.33
N ARG A 192 15.47 14.44 9.66
CA ARG A 192 16.53 15.06 8.84
C ARG A 192 17.80 15.43 9.62
N LYS A 193 17.74 15.50 10.96
CA LYS A 193 18.92 15.78 11.81
C LYS A 193 19.95 14.64 11.83
N CYS A 194 19.58 13.43 11.42
CA CYS A 194 20.51 12.30 11.35
C CYS A 194 20.58 11.72 9.93
N ARG A 195 21.72 11.14 9.56
CA ARG A 195 21.95 10.60 8.21
C ARG A 195 20.91 9.54 7.83
N VAL A 196 20.61 8.62 8.75
CA VAL A 196 19.61 7.55 8.53
C VAL A 196 18.21 8.15 8.40
N GLY A 197 17.87 9.13 9.22
CA GLY A 197 16.56 9.78 9.16
C GLY A 197 16.37 10.64 7.91
N ASN A 198 17.41 11.33 7.44
CA ASN A 198 17.33 12.06 6.17
C ASN A 198 17.08 11.10 5.00
N TRP A 199 17.78 9.97 4.96
CA TRP A 199 17.55 8.92 3.96
C TRP A 199 16.12 8.35 4.04
N LEU A 200 15.57 8.12 5.24
CA LEU A 200 14.18 7.68 5.42
C LEU A 200 13.16 8.70 4.89
N VAL A 201 13.41 9.99 5.13
CA VAL A 201 12.53 11.06 4.63
C VAL A 201 12.59 11.14 3.11
N GLU A 202 13.75 10.94 2.48
CA GLU A 202 13.88 10.90 1.02
C GLU A 202 13.08 9.74 0.41
N ILE A 203 13.21 8.54 0.98
CA ILE A 203 12.47 7.34 0.56
C ILE A 203 10.95 7.52 0.66
N LYS A 204 10.47 8.31 1.62
CA LYS A 204 9.04 8.58 1.78
C LYS A 204 8.41 9.14 0.50
N TYR A 205 9.14 9.94 -0.27
CA TYR A 205 8.59 10.62 -1.44
C TYR A 205 8.68 9.80 -2.73
N GLU A 206 9.30 8.63 -2.69
CA GLU A 206 9.36 7.77 -3.86
C GLU A 206 8.00 7.12 -4.18
N MET A 207 7.85 6.68 -5.42
CA MET A 207 6.64 6.03 -5.90
C MET A 207 6.56 4.58 -5.43
N PHE A 208 5.34 4.10 -5.24
CA PHE A 208 5.06 2.67 -5.13
C PHE A 208 3.75 2.37 -5.85
N CYS A 209 3.51 1.09 -6.15
CA CYS A 209 2.45 0.67 -7.07
C CYS A 209 1.06 1.20 -6.70
N SER A 210 0.71 1.17 -5.42
CA SER A 210 -0.60 1.66 -4.96
C SER A 210 -0.73 3.19 -5.03
N ARG A 211 0.33 3.94 -4.72
CA ARG A 211 0.35 5.40 -4.89
C ARG A 211 0.29 5.81 -6.35
N LEU A 212 1.05 5.13 -7.23
CA LEU A 212 1.05 5.38 -8.67
C LEU A 212 -0.37 5.24 -9.24
N VAL A 213 -1.07 4.15 -8.91
CA VAL A 213 -2.43 3.92 -9.39
C VAL A 213 -3.42 4.94 -8.83
N LEU A 214 -3.28 5.36 -7.57
CA LEU A 214 -4.13 6.41 -6.99
C LEU A 214 -3.93 7.76 -7.70
N LEU A 215 -2.69 8.14 -7.98
CA LEU A 215 -2.36 9.38 -8.67
C LEU A 215 -2.83 9.35 -10.14
N ALA A 216 -2.68 8.20 -10.81
CA ALA A 216 -3.21 7.98 -12.15
C ALA A 216 -4.75 8.10 -12.18
N ASP A 217 -5.46 7.47 -11.23
CA ASP A 217 -6.92 7.57 -11.13
C ASP A 217 -7.38 9.01 -10.84
N ARG A 218 -6.69 9.73 -9.95
CA ARG A 218 -6.97 11.16 -9.69
C ARG A 218 -6.77 12.02 -10.92
N MET A 219 -5.72 11.77 -11.71
CA MET A 219 -5.41 12.54 -12.91
C MET A 219 -6.53 12.45 -13.96
N ILE A 220 -7.16 11.29 -14.08
CA ILE A 220 -8.32 11.10 -14.97
C ILE A 220 -9.66 11.50 -14.33
N GLY A 221 -9.66 11.99 -13.09
CA GLY A 221 -10.89 12.34 -12.35
C GLY A 221 -11.71 11.13 -11.89
N GLY A 222 -11.03 10.01 -11.64
CA GLY A 222 -11.65 8.75 -11.26
C GLY A 222 -12.22 8.73 -9.82
N PRO A 223 -13.10 7.76 -9.52
CA PRO A 223 -13.84 7.74 -8.26
C PRO A 223 -13.08 7.04 -7.11
N LEU A 224 -11.95 6.37 -7.37
CA LEU A 224 -11.32 5.48 -6.37
C LEU A 224 -10.84 6.27 -5.16
N ALA A 225 -10.36 7.50 -5.36
CA ALA A 225 -9.83 8.35 -4.30
C ALA A 225 -10.81 8.58 -3.12
N LYS A 226 -12.13 8.48 -3.34
CA LYS A 226 -13.15 8.62 -2.28
C LYS A 226 -13.24 7.42 -1.34
N TYR A 227 -12.80 6.24 -1.80
CA TYR A 227 -12.93 4.96 -1.10
C TYR A 227 -11.58 4.41 -0.62
N LEU A 228 -10.49 5.09 -0.96
CA LEU A 228 -9.12 4.74 -0.60
C LEU A 228 -8.66 5.56 0.63
N PRO A 229 -7.74 5.02 1.44
CA PRO A 229 -7.12 5.78 2.52
C PRO A 229 -6.17 6.86 1.96
N ASN A 230 -5.48 7.56 2.87
CA ASN A 230 -4.45 8.52 2.51
C ASN A 230 -3.39 7.91 1.58
N GLU A 231 -2.78 8.76 0.75
CA GLU A 231 -1.80 8.38 -0.28
C GLU A 231 -0.60 7.60 0.27
N ASP A 232 -0.18 7.91 1.50
CA ASP A 232 0.96 7.25 2.16
C ASP A 232 0.56 5.92 2.87
N GLU A 233 -0.73 5.56 2.89
CA GLU A 233 -1.26 4.38 3.59
C GLU A 233 -1.94 3.39 2.64
N ILE A 234 -2.02 3.74 1.35
CA ILE A 234 -2.73 2.95 0.38
C ILE A 234 -1.98 1.64 0.09
N GLN A 235 -2.75 0.56 -0.11
CA GLN A 235 -2.24 -0.79 -0.30
C GLN A 235 -3.08 -1.49 -1.37
N PRO A 236 -2.58 -2.56 -2.01
CA PRO A 236 -3.31 -3.27 -3.06
C PRO A 236 -4.69 -3.79 -2.61
N LYS A 237 -4.83 -4.21 -1.35
CA LYS A 237 -6.13 -4.61 -0.79
C LYS A 237 -7.17 -3.50 -0.80
N HIS A 238 -6.75 -2.25 -0.60
CA HIS A 238 -7.66 -1.12 -0.56
C HIS A 238 -8.25 -0.85 -1.95
N PHE A 239 -7.50 -1.10 -3.03
CA PHE A 239 -8.04 -1.07 -4.39
C PHE A 239 -9.07 -2.17 -4.62
N ALA A 240 -8.76 -3.41 -4.20
CA ALA A 240 -9.70 -4.51 -4.30
C ALA A 240 -11.04 -4.20 -3.59
N GLU A 241 -10.97 -3.65 -2.38
CA GLU A 241 -12.14 -3.22 -1.60
C GLU A 241 -12.87 -2.01 -2.21
N ALA A 242 -12.12 -1.01 -2.70
CA ALA A 242 -12.69 0.19 -3.31
C ALA A 242 -13.43 -0.12 -4.61
N CYS A 243 -12.85 -0.93 -5.49
CA CYS A 243 -13.51 -1.36 -6.73
C CYS A 243 -14.77 -2.19 -6.44
N GLN A 244 -14.76 -3.05 -5.42
CA GLN A 244 -15.95 -3.78 -4.98
C GLN A 244 -17.06 -2.85 -4.47
N LYS A 245 -16.72 -1.85 -3.65
CA LYS A 245 -17.68 -0.85 -3.16
C LYS A 245 -18.29 -0.01 -4.28
N LEU A 246 -17.52 0.22 -5.35
CA LEU A 246 -17.99 0.90 -6.56
C LEU A 246 -18.79 -0.01 -7.52
N GLY A 247 -18.93 -1.30 -7.21
CA GLY A 247 -19.66 -2.24 -8.05
C GLY A 247 -18.97 -2.58 -9.37
N TRP A 248 -17.64 -2.46 -9.44
CA TRP A 248 -16.89 -2.80 -10.66
C TRP A 248 -16.93 -4.32 -10.92
N GLU A 249 -17.08 -4.70 -12.19
CA GLU A 249 -17.07 -6.11 -12.59
C GLU A 249 -15.72 -6.74 -12.25
N THR A 250 -15.74 -7.95 -11.71
CA THR A 250 -14.54 -8.67 -11.29
C THR A 250 -14.31 -9.89 -12.16
N VAL A 251 -13.08 -10.04 -12.65
CA VAL A 251 -12.64 -11.20 -13.43
C VAL A 251 -11.36 -11.75 -12.79
N ASP A 252 -11.40 -12.99 -12.32
CA ASP A 252 -10.19 -13.70 -11.90
C ASP A 252 -9.48 -14.24 -13.15
N VAL A 253 -8.16 -13.99 -13.26
CA VAL A 253 -7.34 -14.21 -14.46
C VAL A 253 -6.28 -15.30 -14.24
#